data_AF-A0A1J3DF32-F1
#
_entry.id   AF-A0A1J3DF32-F1
#
_cell.length_a   1.000
_cell.length_b   1.000
_cell.length_c   1.000
_cell.angle_alpha   90.00
_cell.angle_beta   90.00
_cell.angle_gamma   90.00
#
_symmetry.space_group_name_H-M   'P 1'
#
loop_
_entity.id
_entity.type
_entity.pdbx_description
1 polymer ?
#
loop_
_entity_poly.entity_id
_entity_poly.type
_entity_poly.pdbx_seq_one_letter_code
_entity_poly.pdbx_strand_id
1 'polypeptide(L)'
;PRQNFLGKMAKSSDLMFKARALLATPSHEGLTIVIDQLFMHQETDEYQTARALYDFCVANLSNCLTLKLLKVYRFKERQLRTL
;
A
#
# COMPACT_ATOMS: atom_id res chain seq x y z
N PRO A 1 -19.93 9.15 21.87
CA PRO A 1 -18.78 9.84 21.26
C PRO A 1 -17.43 9.12 21.46
N ARG A 2 -17.01 8.79 22.69
CA ARG A 2 -15.67 8.23 23.02
C ARG A 2 -15.31 6.89 22.36
N GLN A 3 -16.29 5.99 22.16
CA GLN A 3 -16.06 4.67 21.56
C GLN A 3 -15.69 4.73 20.07
N ASN A 4 -16.17 5.74 19.33
CA ASN A 4 -15.86 5.91 17.91
C ASN A 4 -14.44 6.46 17.67
N PHE A 5 -13.87 7.18 18.64
CA PHE A 5 -12.50 7.72 18.54
C PHE A 5 -11.45 6.62 18.77
N LEU A 6 -11.66 5.73 19.73
CA LEU A 6 -10.78 4.59 19.99
C LEU A 6 -10.75 3.62 18.79
N GLY A 7 -11.90 3.34 18.18
CA GLY A 7 -11.99 2.52 16.97
C GLY A 7 -11.27 3.15 15.75
N LYS A 8 -11.29 4.48 15.61
CA LYS A 8 -10.55 5.19 14.55
C LYS A 8 -9.04 5.21 14.81
N MET A 9 -8.60 5.45 16.05
CA MET A 9 -7.18 5.41 16.42
C MET A 9 -6.58 4.01 16.25
N ALA A 10 -7.31 2.96 16.66
CA ALA A 10 -6.85 1.58 16.50
C ALA A 10 -6.70 1.18 15.02
N LYS A 11 -7.67 1.53 14.17
CA LYS A 11 -7.58 1.31 12.71
C LYS A 11 -6.44 2.11 12.08
N SER A 12 -6.23 3.35 12.51
CA SER A 12 -5.11 4.17 12.04
C SER A 12 -3.75 3.62 12.47
N SER A 13 -3.64 3.05 13.67
CA SER A 13 -2.40 2.44 14.18
C SER A 13 -2.04 1.17 13.43
N ASP A 14 -3.04 0.32 13.14
CA ASP A 14 -2.87 -0.89 12.33
C ASP A 14 -2.44 -0.55 10.89
N LEU A 15 -3.09 0.45 10.27
CA LEU A 15 -2.72 0.97 8.95
C LEU A 15 -1.29 1.53 8.93
N MET A 16 -0.88 2.26 9.97
CA MET A 16 0.49 2.78 10.06
C MET A 16 1.53 1.66 10.12
N PHE A 17 1.26 0.62 10.91
CA PHE A 17 2.16 -0.53 11.01
C PHE A 17 2.27 -1.26 9.67
N LYS A 18 1.14 -1.52 9.01
CA LYS A 18 1.09 -2.14 7.68
C LYS A 18 1.80 -1.29 6.62
N ALA A 19 1.61 0.02 6.61
CA ALA A 19 2.25 0.93 5.67
C ALA A 19 3.78 0.96 5.87
N ARG A 20 4.24 1.02 7.12
CA ARG A 20 5.67 0.94 7.43
C ARG A 20 6.26 -0.40 7.02
N ALA A 21 5.60 -1.51 7.34
CA ALA A 21 6.03 -2.84 6.93
C ALA A 21 6.16 -2.92 5.40
N LEU A 22 5.11 -2.52 4.67
CA LEU A 22 5.06 -2.52 3.20
C LEU A 22 6.21 -1.74 2.56
N LEU A 23 6.52 -0.56 3.10
CA LEU A 23 7.55 0.31 2.54
C LEU A 23 8.97 -0.07 2.99
N ALA A 24 9.11 -0.67 4.19
CA ALA A 24 10.39 -1.13 4.73
C ALA A 24 10.86 -2.47 4.14
N THR A 25 9.93 -3.35 3.72
CA THR A 25 10.29 -4.61 3.08
C THR A 25 11.10 -4.32 1.81
N PRO A 26 12.23 -5.00 1.53
CA PRO A 26 13.00 -4.78 0.31
C PRO A 26 12.29 -5.32 -0.95
N SER A 27 11.50 -6.40 -0.81
CA SER A 27 10.67 -6.97 -1.89
C SER A 27 9.64 -5.98 -2.44
N HIS A 28 9.32 -6.13 -3.72
CA HIS A 28 8.33 -5.34 -4.45
C HIS A 28 6.97 -6.05 -4.57
N GLU A 29 6.86 -7.32 -4.15
CA GLU A 29 5.62 -8.12 -4.24
C GLU A 29 4.47 -7.49 -3.47
N GLY A 30 4.69 -7.13 -2.20
CA GLY A 30 3.61 -6.57 -1.36
C GLY A 30 2.98 -5.33 -1.96
N LEU A 31 3.77 -4.42 -2.51
CA LEU A 31 3.23 -3.23 -3.18
C LEU A 31 2.57 -3.59 -4.51
N THR A 32 3.07 -4.61 -5.22
CA THR A 32 2.46 -5.10 -6.46
C THR A 32 1.07 -5.67 -6.20
N ILE A 33 0.89 -6.42 -5.11
CA ILE A 33 -0.42 -6.98 -4.70
C ILE A 33 -1.39 -5.84 -4.36
N VAL A 34 -0.96 -4.84 -3.60
CA VAL A 34 -1.80 -3.66 -3.27
C VAL A 34 -2.23 -2.94 -4.55
N ILE A 35 -1.31 -2.73 -5.49
CA ILE A 35 -1.62 -2.13 -6.80
C ILE A 35 -2.60 -3.01 -7.58
N ASP A 36 -2.36 -4.31 -7.67
CA ASP A 36 -3.22 -5.23 -8.40
C ASP A 36 -4.64 -5.25 -7.83
N GLN A 37 -4.79 -5.28 -6.50
CA GLN A 37 -6.07 -5.17 -5.83
C GLN A 37 -6.77 -3.84 -6.13
N LEU A 38 -6.03 -2.72 -6.20
CA LEU A 38 -6.59 -1.40 -6.53
C LEU A 38 -7.11 -1.31 -7.97
N PHE A 39 -6.45 -1.96 -8.93
CA PHE A 39 -6.77 -1.83 -10.34
C PHE A 39 -7.68 -2.94 -10.88
N MET A 40 -7.60 -4.16 -10.32
CA MET A 40 -8.27 -5.35 -10.86
C MET A 40 -9.50 -5.79 -10.05
N HIS A 41 -9.61 -5.46 -8.77
CA HIS A 41 -10.60 -6.08 -7.85
C HIS A 41 -11.47 -5.06 -7.09
N GLN A 42 -12.02 -4.05 -7.79
CA GLN A 42 -12.63 -2.86 -7.16
C GLN A 42 -13.84 -3.07 -6.23
N GLU A 43 -14.41 -4.28 -6.15
CA GLU A 43 -15.64 -4.56 -5.39
C GLU A 43 -15.45 -5.47 -4.18
N THR A 44 -14.22 -5.90 -3.86
CA THR A 44 -13.99 -6.83 -2.75
C THR A 44 -13.55 -6.12 -1.45
N ASP A 45 -13.68 -6.79 -0.30
CA ASP A 45 -13.19 -6.27 0.98
C ASP A 45 -11.67 -6.04 0.97
N GLU A 46 -10.94 -6.82 0.15
CA GLU A 46 -9.52 -6.62 -0.09
C GLU A 46 -9.24 -5.29 -0.79
N TYR A 47 -10.09 -4.84 -1.73
CA TYR A 47 -9.95 -3.52 -2.34
C TYR A 47 -10.13 -2.40 -1.32
N GLN A 48 -11.15 -2.46 -0.47
CA GLN A 48 -11.36 -1.44 0.56
C GLN A 48 -10.16 -1.34 1.50
N THR A 49 -9.58 -2.48 1.84
CA THR A 49 -8.38 -2.56 2.69
C THR A 49 -7.15 -2.01 1.96
N ALA A 50 -6.92 -2.42 0.71
CA ALA A 50 -5.82 -1.93 -0.13
C ALA A 50 -5.93 -0.42 -0.38
N ARG A 51 -7.15 0.08 -0.58
CA ARG A 51 -7.43 1.49 -0.81
C ARG A 51 -7.15 2.32 0.43
N ALA A 52 -7.63 1.90 1.60
CA ALA A 52 -7.34 2.58 2.85
C ALA A 52 -5.83 2.61 3.15
N LEU A 53 -5.11 1.53 2.86
CA LEU A 53 -3.67 1.44 3.03
C LEU A 53 -2.91 2.36 2.06
N TYR A 54 -3.34 2.42 0.80
CA TYR A 54 -2.76 3.27 -0.23
C TYR A 54 -2.99 4.75 0.09
N ASP A 55 -4.22 5.15 0.40
CA ASP A 55 -4.57 6.52 0.74
C ASP A 55 -3.80 6.98 2.00
N PHE A 56 -3.62 6.08 2.99
CA PHE A 56 -2.79 6.37 4.16
C PHE A 56 -1.32 6.59 3.79
N CYS A 57 -0.76 5.75 2.90
CA CYS A 57 0.61 5.91 2.41
C CYS A 57 0.78 7.24 1.65
N VAL A 58 -0.19 7.63 0.83
CA VAL A 58 -0.19 8.91 0.11
C VAL A 58 -0.20 10.09 1.07
N ALA A 59 -1.06 10.04 2.10
CA ALA A 59 -1.19 11.15 3.05
C ALA A 59 0.00 11.31 3.99
N ASN A 60 0.65 10.21 4.41
CA ASN A 60 1.65 10.24 5.49
C ASN A 60 3.07 9.90 5.05
N LEU A 61 3.24 9.16 3.95
CA LEU A 61 4.50 8.54 3.55
C LEU A 61 4.75 8.66 2.02
N SER A 62 4.25 9.74 1.41
CA SER A 62 4.26 9.96 -0.05
C SER A 62 5.64 9.78 -0.70
N ASN A 63 6.70 10.30 -0.06
CA ASN A 63 8.07 10.18 -0.57
C ASN A 63 8.54 8.72 -0.60
N CYS A 64 8.30 7.97 0.48
CA CYS A 64 8.66 6.56 0.58
C CYS A 64 7.85 5.72 -0.41
N LEU A 65 6.54 6.01 -0.55
CA LEU A 65 5.67 5.37 -1.52
C LEU A 65 6.16 5.61 -2.95
N THR A 66 6.50 6.86 -3.29
CA THR A 66 7.01 7.22 -4.63
C THR A 66 8.29 6.46 -4.98
N LEU A 67 9.25 6.41 -4.05
CA LEU A 67 10.48 5.64 -4.24
C LEU A 67 10.20 4.14 -4.44
N LYS A 68 9.22 3.60 -3.72
CA LYS A 68 8.83 2.19 -3.81
C LYS A 68 8.15 1.89 -5.16
N LEU A 69 7.26 2.77 -5.61
CA LEU A 69 6.61 2.68 -6.93
C LEU A 69 7.63 2.74 -8.07
N LEU A 70 8.61 3.65 -8.00
CA LEU A 70 9.70 3.71 -8.98
C LEU A 70 10.52 2.41 -9.03
N LYS A 71 10.76 1.77 -7.88
CA LYS A 71 11.42 0.46 -7.84
C LYS A 71 10.58 -0.64 -8.51
N VAL A 72 9.27 -0.67 -8.28
CA VAL A 72 8.35 -1.60 -8.95
C VAL A 72 8.38 -1.40 -10.46
N TYR A 73 8.25 -0.16 -10.93
CA TYR A 73 8.27 0.18 -12.35
C TYR A 73 9.58 -0.26 -13.02
N ARG A 74 10.73 0.08 -12.43
CA ARG A 74 12.06 -0.31 -12.95
C ARG A 74 12.27 -1.82 -12.94
N PHE A 75 11.72 -2.53 -11.96
CA PHE A 75 11.79 -4.00 -11.92
C PHE A 75 10.99 -4.62 -13.07
N LYS A 76 9.76 -4.14 -13.29
CA LYS A 76 8.91 -4.59 -14.41
C LYS A 76 9.56 -4.28 -15.77
N GLU A 77 10.15 -3.10 -15.92
CA GLU A 77 10.88 -2.72 -17.14
C GLU A 77 12.08 -3.62 -17.40
N ARG A 78 12.86 -3.98 -16.37
CA ARG A 78 13.96 -4.95 -16.53
C ARG A 78 13.45 -6.31 -16.97
N GLN A 79 12.42 -6.85 -16.31
CA GLN A 79 11.86 -8.15 -16.68
C GLN A 79 11.40 -8.17 -18.15
N LEU A 80 10.71 -7.13 -18.61
CA LEU A 80 10.25 -6.99 -20.00
C LEU A 80 11.38 -6.88 -21.03
N ARG A 81 12.56 -6.35 -20.66
CA ARG A 81 13.71 -6.23 -21.57
C ARG A 81 14.55 -7.52 -21.67
N THR A 82 14.31 -8.50 -20.82
CA THR A 82 15.03 -9.79 -20.79
C THR A 82 14.26 -10.95 -21.43
N LEU A 83 13.07 -10.67 -21.98
CA LEU A 83 12.25 -11.55 -22.82
C LEU A 83 12.46 -11.18 -24.29
#